data_AF-A0A0G4B4E6-F1
#
_entry.id   AF-A0A0G4B4E6-F1
#
_cell.length_a   1.000
_cell.length_b   1.000
_cell.length_c   1.000
_cell.angle_alpha   90.00
_cell.angle_beta   90.00
_cell.angle_gamma   90.00
#
_symmetry.space_group_name_H-M   'P 1'
#
loop_
_entity.id
_entity.type
_entity.pdbx_description
1 polymer ?
#
loop_
_entity_poly.entity_id
_entity_poly.type
_entity_poly.pdbx_seq_one_letter_code
_entity_poly.pdbx_strand_id
1 'polypeptide(L)' 'MKKTDFSDGICNTCGNVGLAGDHCIVCGDLMSKIDEGLVDPVVNGEEEDEDFSGKEPDVYPLEALEEDSSGDSDDLE' A
#
# COMPACT_ATOMS: atom_id res chain seq x y z
N MET A 1 25.47 30.97 -22.73
CA MET A 1 24.71 29.88 -22.08
C MET A 1 23.97 30.44 -20.88
N LYS A 2 22.65 30.25 -20.80
CA LYS A 2 21.83 30.65 -19.64
C LYS A 2 21.97 29.54 -18.60
N LYS A 3 22.62 29.81 -17.46
CA LYS A 3 22.66 28.87 -16.34
C LYS A 3 21.25 28.83 -15.77
N THR A 4 20.62 27.67 -15.81
CA THR A 4 19.38 27.40 -15.10
C THR A 4 19.78 26.84 -13.76
N ASP A 5 19.76 27.69 -12.74
CA ASP A 5 19.98 27.30 -11.35
C ASP A 5 18.73 26.54 -10.88
N PHE A 6 18.67 25.26 -11.22
CA PHE A 6 17.67 24.35 -10.66
C PHE A 6 18.11 24.00 -9.24
N SER A 7 17.28 24.34 -8.27
CA SER A 7 17.48 23.95 -6.87
C SER A 7 16.41 22.95 -6.48
N ASP A 8 16.80 21.89 -5.77
CA ASP A 8 15.85 20.93 -5.24
C ASP A 8 15.15 21.54 -4.01
N GLY A 9 13.87 21.22 -3.85
CA GLY A 9 13.02 21.66 -2.74
C GLY A 9 12.13 20.51 -2.26
N ILE A 10 11.76 20.55 -0.97
CA ILE A 10 10.85 19.59 -0.35
C ILE A 10 9.44 20.19 -0.38
N CYS A 11 8.47 19.45 -0.89
CA CYS A 11 7.08 19.86 -0.85
C CYS A 11 6.54 19.83 0.59
N ASN A 12 5.98 20.94 1.07
CA ASN A 12 5.41 21.03 2.42
C ASN A 12 4.17 20.14 2.64
N THR A 13 3.49 19.71 1.58
CA THR A 13 2.25 18.95 1.68
C THR A 13 2.50 17.45 1.80
N CYS A 14 3.36 16.89 0.94
CA CYS A 14 3.59 15.44 0.87
C CYS A 14 5.02 15.02 1.22
N GLY A 15 5.94 15.98 1.44
CA GLY A 15 7.34 15.70 1.78
C GLY A 15 8.21 15.21 0.62
N ASN A 16 7.68 15.11 -0.60
CA ASN A 16 8.46 14.69 -1.77
C ASN A 16 9.43 15.79 -2.23
N VAL A 17 10.60 15.35 -2.70
CA VAL A 17 11.62 16.21 -3.29
C VAL A 17 11.28 16.49 -4.76
N GLY A 18 11.40 17.75 -5.17
CA GLY A 18 11.19 18.19 -6.54
C GLY A 18 11.92 19.50 -6.82
N LEU A 19 11.58 20.16 -7.92
CA LEU A 19 12.15 21.46 -8.28
C LEU A 19 11.57 22.57 -7.38
N ALA A 20 12.46 23.33 -6.73
CA ALA A 20 12.08 24.48 -5.92
C ALA A 20 11.52 25.60 -6.82
N GLY A 21 10.36 26.13 -6.43
CA GLY A 21 9.65 27.18 -7.17
C GLY A 21 8.61 26.66 -8.17
N ASP A 22 8.54 25.35 -8.40
CA ASP A 22 7.53 24.72 -9.26
C ASP A 22 6.40 24.06 -8.45
N HIS A 23 5.29 23.75 -9.14
CA HIS A 23 4.19 22.99 -8.56
C HIS A 23 4.59 21.54 -8.30
N CYS A 24 4.17 20.98 -7.16
CA CYS A 24 4.44 19.58 -6.85
C CYS A 24 3.59 18.66 -7.74
N ILE A 25 4.25 17.96 -8.67
CA ILE A 25 3.61 17.02 -9.61
C ILE A 25 2.83 15.95 -8.86
N VAL A 26 3.39 15.39 -7.79
CA VAL A 26 2.73 14.32 -7.02
C VAL A 26 1.42 14.79 -6.38
N CYS A 27 1.40 16.01 -5.81
CA CYS A 27 0.17 16.55 -5.24
C CYS A 27 -0.86 16.89 -6.33
N GLY A 28 -0.40 17.41 -7.48
CA GLY A 28 -1.26 17.70 -8.63
C GLY A 28 -1.90 16.43 -9.20
N ASP A 29 -1.11 15.38 -9.41
CA ASP A 29 -1.60 14.08 -9.90
C ASP A 29 -2.60 13.45 -8.92
N LEU A 30 -2.37 13.59 -7.62
CA LEU A 30 -3.30 13.09 -6.61
C LEU A 30 -4.65 13.83 -6.70
N MET A 31 -4.63 15.16 -6.82
CA MET A 31 -5.85 15.96 -6.99
C MET A 31 -6.61 15.58 -8.26
N SER A 32 -5.91 15.44 -9.38
CA SER A 32 -6.55 15.00 -10.64
C SER A 32 -7.21 13.63 -10.51
N LYS A 33 -6.56 12.68 -9.84
CA LYS A 33 -7.16 11.35 -9.59
C LYS A 33 -8.39 11.43 -8.68
N ILE A 34 -8.43 12.35 -7.72
CA ILE A 34 -9.61 12.59 -6.87
C ILE A 34 -10.75 13.14 -7.74
N ASP A 35 -10.47 14.14 -8.59
CA ASP A 35 -11.47 14.73 -9.50
C ASP A 35 -12.02 13.69 -10.51
N GLU A 36 -11.17 12.79 -10.98
CA GLU A 36 -11.54 11.70 -11.89
C GLU A 36 -12.22 10.51 -11.18
N GLY A 37 -12.35 10.55 -9.85
CA GLY A 37 -12.92 9.45 -9.04
C GLY A 37 -12.09 8.17 -9.08
N LEU A 38 -10.79 8.28 -9.38
CA LEU A 38 -9.86 7.14 -9.46
C LEU A 38 -9.23 6.79 -8.11
N VAL A 39 -9.43 7.65 -7.10
CA VAL A 39 -9.05 7.39 -5.72
C VAL A 39 -10.20 7.80 -4.81
N ASP A 40 -10.64 6.88 -3.95
CA ASP A 40 -11.52 7.24 -2.84
C ASP A 40 -10.72 8.07 -1.84
N PRO A 41 -11.22 9.23 -1.39
CA PRO A 41 -10.60 9.94 -0.29
C PRO A 41 -10.66 9.02 0.93
N VAL A 42 -9.52 8.49 1.35
CA VAL A 42 -9.40 7.84 2.65
C VAL A 42 -9.71 8.91 3.70
N VAL A 43 -10.97 8.96 4.12
CA VAL A 43 -11.41 9.71 5.28
C VAL A 43 -10.80 8.99 6.48
N ASN A 44 -9.79 9.58 7.09
CA ASN A 44 -9.37 9.14 8.43
C ASN A 44 -10.47 9.54 9.42
N GLY A 45 -11.30 8.58 9.81
CA GLY A 45 -12.37 8.69 10.81
C GLY A 45 -13.74 8.46 10.17
N GLU A 46 -14.51 7.42 10.46
CA GLU A 46 -14.56 6.53 11.61
C GLU A 46 -14.48 5.07 11.12
N GLU A 47 -14.01 4.19 11.99
CA GLU A 47 -14.32 2.77 11.92
C GLU A 47 -15.82 2.62 11.60
N GLU A 48 -16.13 2.20 10.37
CA GLU A 48 -17.40 1.54 10.14
C GLU A 48 -17.36 0.31 11.04
N ASP A 49 -18.11 0.36 12.13
CA ASP A 49 -18.47 -0.80 12.94
C ASP A 49 -19.01 -1.85 11.97
N GLU A 50 -18.13 -2.68 11.42
CA GLU A 50 -18.54 -3.95 10.85
C GLU A 50 -19.24 -4.65 12.02
N ASP A 51 -20.56 -4.81 11.89
CA ASP A 51 -21.41 -5.60 12.76
C ASP A 51 -20.83 -7.01 12.79
N PHE A 52 -19.83 -7.20 13.64
CA PHE A 52 -19.19 -8.46 13.91
C PHE A 52 -20.21 -9.24 14.71
N SER A 53 -21.14 -9.83 13.98
CA SER A 53 -22.20 -10.69 14.47
C SER A 53 -21.59 -11.98 15.00
N GLY A 54 -20.89 -11.88 16.13
CA GLY A 54 -20.55 -12.91 17.11
C GLY A 54 -20.08 -14.28 16.60
N LYS A 55 -19.65 -14.42 15.35
CA LYS A 55 -19.26 -15.71 14.81
C LYS A 55 -17.77 -15.85 15.03
N GLU A 56 -17.46 -16.56 16.10
CA GLU A 56 -16.13 -17.01 16.46
C GLU A 56 -15.40 -17.50 15.18
N PRO A 57 -14.16 -17.05 14.92
CA PRO A 57 -13.43 -17.50 13.75
C PRO A 57 -13.25 -19.01 13.82
N ASP A 58 -13.59 -19.71 12.73
CA ASP A 58 -13.35 -21.16 12.60
C ASP A 58 -11.84 -21.42 12.73
N VAL A 59 -11.43 -21.84 13.93
CA VAL A 59 -10.04 -22.24 14.22
C VAL A 59 -9.85 -23.62 13.61
N TYR A 60 -9.17 -23.69 12.46
CA TYR A 60 -8.82 -24.97 11.85
C TYR A 60 -7.86 -25.75 12.78
N PRO A 61 -8.18 -27.00 13.15
CA PRO A 61 -7.27 -27.84 13.94
C PRO A 61 -5.96 -28.08 13.18
N LEU A 62 -4.83 -27.83 13.86
CA LEU A 62 -3.48 -28.06 13.33
C LEU A 62 -3.21 -29.54 12.98
N GLU A 63 -4.06 -30.46 13.46
CA GLU A 63 -4.00 -31.90 13.21
C GLU A 63 -4.16 -32.26 11.73
N ALA A 64 -4.67 -31.34 10.90
CA ALA A 64 -4.84 -31.55 9.46
C ALA A 64 -3.57 -31.28 8.63
N LEU A 65 -2.45 -30.86 9.24
CA LEU A 65 -1.22 -30.48 8.53
C LEU A 65 -0.08 -31.52 8.65
N GLU A 66 -0.29 -32.65 9.34
CA GLU A 66 0.77 -33.64 9.62
C GLU A 66 0.74 -34.91 8.73
N GLU A 67 -0.02 -34.92 7.64
CA GLU A 67 0.03 -35.92 6.56
C GLU A 67 0.18 -35.11 5.27
N ASP A 68 1.39 -34.76 4.81
CA ASP A 68 2.20 -35.60 3.93
C ASP A 68 3.66 -35.11 3.96
N SER A 69 4.46 -35.64 4.87
CA SER A 69 5.92 -35.62 4.76
C SER A 69 6.49 -37.01 5.03
N SER A 70 6.15 -37.95 4.16
CA SER A 70 7.03 -39.07 3.86
C SER A 70 7.74 -38.79 2.55
N GLY A 71 8.85 -38.06 2.67
CA GLY A 71 9.95 -38.24 1.73
C GLY A 71 10.45 -39.68 1.87
N ASP A 72 10.42 -40.44 0.78
CA ASP A 72 11.30 -41.58 0.59
C ASP A 72 12.32 -41.17 -0.47
N SER A 73 13.47 -40.76 0.05
CA SER A 73 14.72 -40.51 -0.67
C SER A 73 15.34 -41.84 -1.12
N ASP A 74 15.76 -41.85 -2.39
CA ASP A 74 16.88 -42.63 -2.98
C ASP A 74 17.01 -44.14 -2.65
N ASP A 75 16.86 -45.01 -3.66
CA ASP A 75 17.76 -46.17 -3.80
C ASP A 75 17.92 -46.64 -5.26
N LEU A 76 19.14 -47.10 -5.52
CA LEU A 76 19.82 -47.37 -6.79
C LEU A 76 19.29 -48.58 -7.59
N GLU A 77 19.29 -48.48 -8.93
CA GLU A 77 20.04 -49.34 -9.90
C GLU A 77 19.67 -49.03 -11.36
#